data_AF-A0A9N9DCE2-F1
#
_entry.id   AF-A0A9N9DCE2-F1
#
_cell.length_a   1.000
_cell.length_b   1.000
_cell.length_c   1.000
_cell.angle_alpha   90.00
_cell.angle_beta   90.00
_cell.angle_gamma   90.00
#
_symmetry.space_group_name_H-M   'P 1'
#
loop_
_entity.id
_entity.type
_entity.pdbx_description
1 polymer ?
#
loop_
_entity_poly.entity_id
_entity_poly.type
_entity_poly.pdbx_seq_one_letter_code
_entity_poly.pdbx_strand_id
1 'polypeptide(L)'
;AGIPLEETRNSTLKETEPLSLIVHPPICDRWGDYPAPTNSFCRDMTTVAYVCDSRDNPYHIVEVPCRPGKSCIEFVFPGRPTQFAACINNEDSRRWDNRGNSHLACENDGYSYGQDTDVMWIGMTTYNDIYPMDVNVLSGSIGADSLGIAFNQNHFGAIYKNYRGGQKIKMCFDSGSLFITALTVALVPRSGSNNEFTVVSLNKSLNS
;
A
#
# COMPACT_ATOMS: atom_id res chain seq x y z
N ALA A 1 -41.40 31.46 4.76
CA ALA A 1 -40.32 31.46 3.76
C ALA A 1 -39.25 30.49 4.25
N GLY A 2 -39.20 29.29 3.66
CA GLY A 2 -38.24 28.25 4.02
C GLY A 2 -36.91 28.50 3.33
N ILE A 3 -35.83 28.41 4.09
CA ILE A 3 -34.45 28.42 3.58
C ILE A 3 -34.23 27.04 2.92
N PRO A 4 -33.77 26.95 1.66
CA PRO A 4 -33.38 25.67 1.10
C PRO A 4 -32.10 25.21 1.80
N LEU A 5 -32.14 24.01 2.38
CA LEU A 5 -30.94 23.28 2.79
C LEU A 5 -30.18 22.94 1.52
N GLU A 6 -29.02 23.58 1.32
CA GLU A 6 -28.08 23.19 0.27
C GLU A 6 -27.71 21.73 0.46
N GLU A 7 -27.88 21.00 -0.64
CA GLU A 7 -27.50 19.61 -0.80
C GLU A 7 -26.06 19.40 -0.34
N THR A 8 -25.92 18.50 0.63
CA THR A 8 -24.69 17.82 0.96
C THR A 8 -24.08 17.33 -0.34
N ARG A 9 -23.04 18.02 -0.83
CA ARG A 9 -22.26 17.57 -1.98
C ARG A 9 -21.76 16.18 -1.64
N ASN A 10 -22.41 15.18 -2.22
CA ASN A 10 -21.88 13.84 -2.43
C ASN A 10 -20.45 14.02 -2.92
N SER A 11 -19.47 13.84 -2.03
CA SER A 11 -18.11 13.55 -2.45
C SER A 11 -18.21 12.23 -3.17
N THR A 12 -18.41 12.32 -4.48
CA THR A 12 -18.46 11.19 -5.39
C THR A 12 -17.18 10.43 -5.10
N LEU A 13 -17.32 9.20 -4.61
CA LEU A 13 -16.22 8.25 -4.64
C LEU A 13 -15.59 8.41 -6.03
N LYS A 14 -14.38 8.97 -6.11
CA LYS A 14 -13.52 8.56 -7.21
C LYS A 14 -13.24 7.11 -6.86
N GLU A 15 -14.08 6.20 -7.36
CA GLU A 15 -13.70 4.81 -7.57
C GLU A 15 -12.48 4.89 -8.50
N THR A 16 -11.32 5.07 -7.89
CA THR A 16 -10.02 4.83 -8.49
C THR A 16 -10.06 3.41 -9.02
N GLU A 17 -9.51 3.25 -10.22
CA GLU A 17 -9.62 2.07 -11.08
C GLU A 17 -9.81 0.75 -10.29
N PRO A 18 -10.75 -0.11 -10.69
CA PRO A 18 -10.90 -1.41 -10.06
C PRO A 18 -9.55 -2.10 -10.02
N LEU A 19 -9.14 -2.58 -8.84
CA LEU A 19 -7.97 -3.45 -8.71
C LEU A 19 -8.22 -4.83 -9.35
N SER A 20 -9.11 -4.94 -10.33
CA SER A 20 -9.12 -6.09 -11.24
C SER A 20 -7.76 -6.25 -11.96
N LEU A 21 -6.90 -5.21 -11.98
CA LEU A 21 -5.48 -5.31 -12.37
C LEU A 21 -4.53 -5.86 -11.28
N ILE A 22 -4.95 -5.99 -10.01
CA ILE A 22 -4.26 -6.77 -8.97
C ILE A 22 -4.53 -8.27 -9.14
N VAL A 23 -5.63 -8.65 -9.81
CA VAL A 23 -6.14 -10.03 -9.91
C VAL A 23 -5.91 -10.66 -11.29
N HIS A 24 -5.44 -9.90 -12.28
CA HIS A 24 -4.93 -10.46 -13.55
C HIS A 24 -3.41 -10.28 -13.59
N PRO A 25 -2.67 -11.04 -12.76
CA PRO A 25 -1.22 -11.07 -12.85
C PRO A 25 -0.79 -11.41 -14.28
N PRO A 26 0.43 -11.02 -14.70
CA PRO A 26 0.95 -11.47 -15.98
C PRO A 26 0.77 -12.98 -16.04
N ILE A 27 0.18 -13.44 -17.13
CA ILE A 27 -0.34 -14.79 -17.18
C ILE A 27 0.86 -15.75 -17.11
N CYS A 28 1.03 -16.37 -15.94
CA CYS A 28 2.09 -17.36 -15.71
C CYS A 28 1.94 -18.54 -16.69
N ASP A 29 0.73 -18.73 -17.23
CA ASP A 29 0.39 -19.74 -18.25
C ASP A 29 1.16 -19.58 -19.57
N ARG A 30 1.71 -18.39 -19.89
CA ARG A 30 2.49 -18.16 -21.11
C ARG A 30 3.85 -18.86 -21.10
N TRP A 31 4.32 -19.28 -19.92
CA TRP A 31 5.67 -19.83 -19.72
C TRP A 31 5.67 -21.33 -19.39
N GLY A 32 4.57 -22.05 -19.62
CA GLY A 32 4.39 -23.46 -19.25
C GLY A 32 3.38 -23.60 -18.11
N ASP A 33 3.20 -24.81 -17.58
CA ASP A 33 2.18 -25.20 -16.58
C ASP A 33 2.30 -24.49 -15.21
N TYR A 34 2.26 -23.16 -15.18
CA TYR A 34 2.24 -22.30 -14.00
C TYR A 34 0.85 -21.68 -13.88
N PRO A 35 -0.04 -22.23 -13.02
CA PRO A 35 -1.45 -21.87 -13.01
C PRO A 35 -1.74 -20.44 -12.51
N ALA A 36 -0.86 -19.87 -11.67
CA ALA A 36 -0.99 -18.53 -11.09
C ALA A 36 0.33 -18.09 -10.43
N PRO A 37 0.56 -16.78 -10.21
CA PRO A 37 1.65 -16.35 -9.35
C PRO A 37 1.39 -16.74 -7.89
N THR A 38 2.46 -17.04 -7.16
CA THR A 38 2.40 -17.35 -5.73
C THR A 38 2.65 -16.13 -4.87
N ASN A 39 3.53 -15.22 -5.29
CA ASN A 39 3.85 -13.98 -4.60
C ASN A 39 4.23 -12.87 -5.59
N SER A 40 4.35 -11.65 -5.07
CA SER A 40 4.98 -10.56 -5.80
C SER A 40 5.69 -9.59 -4.87
N PHE A 41 6.74 -8.95 -5.40
CA PHE A 41 7.56 -7.97 -4.69
C PHE A 41 7.96 -6.85 -5.64
N CYS A 42 8.37 -5.71 -5.09
CA CYS A 42 8.90 -4.60 -5.87
C CYS A 42 10.34 -4.93 -6.27
N ARG A 43 10.60 -5.00 -7.58
CA ARG A 43 11.96 -5.12 -8.11
C ARG A 43 12.69 -3.78 -7.97
N ASP A 44 11.97 -2.73 -8.33
CA ASP A 44 12.30 -1.32 -8.15
C ASP A 44 10.99 -0.54 -7.95
N MET A 45 11.08 0.76 -7.68
CA MET A 45 9.94 1.65 -7.44
C MET A 45 8.95 1.70 -8.63
N THR A 46 9.37 1.26 -9.82
CA THR A 46 8.59 1.30 -11.06
C THR A 46 8.33 -0.09 -11.66
N THR A 47 8.68 -1.19 -10.97
CA THR A 47 8.57 -2.54 -11.52
C THR A 47 8.12 -3.53 -10.45
N VAL A 48 7.05 -4.29 -10.73
CA VAL A 48 6.61 -5.42 -9.91
C VAL A 48 7.19 -6.71 -10.47
N ALA A 49 7.81 -7.53 -9.62
CA ALA A 49 8.22 -8.89 -9.94
C ALA A 49 7.18 -9.88 -9.40
N TYR A 50 6.64 -10.74 -10.27
CA TYR A 50 5.73 -11.82 -9.92
C TYR A 50 6.49 -13.14 -9.93
N VAL A 51 6.38 -13.93 -8.87
CA VAL A 51 6.91 -15.31 -8.84
C VAL A 51 5.82 -16.26 -9.30
N CYS A 52 6.05 -16.90 -10.44
CA CYS A 52 5.26 -18.01 -10.96
C CYS A 52 5.91 -19.32 -10.50
N ASP A 53 5.22 -20.08 -9.66
CA ASP A 53 5.73 -21.35 -9.12
C ASP A 53 4.88 -22.53 -9.63
N SER A 54 5.54 -23.66 -9.86
CA SER A 54 4.91 -24.91 -10.32
C SER A 54 5.55 -26.08 -9.59
N ARG A 55 4.76 -27.11 -9.26
CA ARG A 55 5.27 -28.26 -8.49
C ARG A 55 6.39 -29.00 -9.20
N ASP A 56 6.39 -28.95 -10.53
CA ASP A 56 7.23 -29.79 -11.38
C ASP A 56 8.36 -29.01 -12.07
N ASN A 57 8.40 -27.68 -11.91
CA ASN A 57 9.35 -26.81 -12.61
C ASN A 57 9.96 -25.77 -11.66
N PRO A 58 11.19 -25.29 -11.91
CA PRO A 58 11.76 -24.17 -11.18
C PRO A 58 10.88 -22.93 -11.29
N TYR A 59 10.84 -22.09 -10.26
CA TYR A 59 10.07 -20.85 -10.30
C TYR A 59 10.56 -19.93 -11.43
N HIS A 60 9.63 -19.16 -12.00
CA HIS A 60 9.92 -18.14 -12.99
C HIS A 60 9.54 -16.77 -12.44
N ILE A 61 10.38 -15.76 -12.65
CA ILE A 61 10.08 -14.37 -12.29
C ILE A 61 9.62 -13.62 -13.52
N VAL A 62 8.43 -13.02 -13.46
CA VAL A 62 7.90 -12.15 -14.51
C VAL A 62 7.90 -10.72 -13.99
N GLU A 63 8.70 -9.86 -14.61
CA GLU A 63 8.76 -8.43 -14.28
C GLU A 63 7.76 -7.65 -15.13
N VAL A 64 6.93 -6.84 -14.46
CA VAL A 64 5.91 -6.01 -15.09
C VAL A 64 6.18 -4.55 -14.71
N PRO A 65 6.50 -3.68 -15.68
CA PRO A 65 6.69 -2.27 -15.40
C PRO A 65 5.37 -1.61 -15.04
N CYS A 66 5.41 -0.74 -14.04
CA CYS A 66 4.33 0.15 -13.69
C CYS A 66 4.12 1.19 -14.80
N ARG A 67 2.86 1.54 -15.04
CA ARG A 67 2.53 2.65 -15.95
C ARG A 67 3.10 3.97 -15.41
N PRO A 68 3.41 4.95 -16.28
CA PRO A 68 3.84 6.27 -15.83
C PRO A 68 2.88 6.86 -14.79
N GLY A 69 3.44 7.48 -13.74
CA GLY A 69 2.65 8.02 -12.63
C GLY A 69 2.20 6.99 -11.59
N LYS A 70 2.65 5.74 -11.69
CA LYS A 70 2.44 4.71 -10.66
C LYS A 70 3.77 4.25 -10.06
N SER A 71 3.74 3.87 -8.78
CA SER A 71 4.88 3.29 -8.07
C SER A 71 4.51 1.93 -7.50
N CYS A 72 5.48 1.04 -7.40
CA CYS A 72 5.34 -0.24 -6.74
C CYS A 72 5.22 -0.05 -5.22
N ILE A 73 4.27 -0.74 -4.59
CA ILE A 73 4.14 -0.82 -3.13
C ILE A 73 3.84 -2.27 -2.75
N GLU A 74 4.49 -2.71 -1.68
CA GLU A 74 4.37 -4.05 -1.10
C GLU A 74 3.42 -4.06 0.10
N PHE A 75 2.75 -5.19 0.26
CA PHE A 75 1.74 -5.48 1.26
C PHE A 75 1.99 -6.88 1.81
N VAL A 76 1.58 -7.08 3.07
CA VAL A 76 1.46 -8.40 3.66
C VAL A 76 -0.02 -8.59 4.01
N PHE A 77 -0.64 -9.63 3.46
CA PHE A 77 -2.02 -9.98 3.75
C PHE A 77 -2.09 -10.83 5.03
N PRO A 78 -2.84 -10.44 6.06
CA PRO A 78 -3.02 -11.30 7.23
C PRO A 78 -3.69 -12.63 6.90
N GLY A 79 -3.13 -13.68 7.48
CA GLY A 79 -3.51 -15.06 7.17
C GLY A 79 -2.82 -15.63 5.92
N ARG A 80 -2.08 -14.82 5.16
CA ARG A 80 -1.16 -15.29 4.11
C ARG A 80 0.22 -14.70 4.39
N PRO A 81 1.23 -15.51 4.77
CA PRO A 81 2.59 -15.00 4.98
C PRO A 81 3.22 -14.45 3.69
N THR A 82 2.52 -14.57 2.57
CA THR A 82 3.00 -14.27 1.25
C THR A 82 2.87 -12.78 0.94
N GLN A 83 4.02 -12.14 0.78
CA GLN A 83 4.19 -10.78 0.30
C GLN A 83 3.51 -10.59 -1.06
N PHE A 84 2.88 -9.43 -1.24
CA PHE A 84 2.25 -9.05 -2.49
C PHE A 84 2.60 -7.61 -2.81
N ALA A 85 2.92 -7.33 -4.06
CA ALA A 85 3.21 -6.00 -4.57
C ALA A 85 2.32 -5.63 -5.75
N ALA A 86 2.01 -4.33 -5.86
CA ALA A 86 1.21 -3.77 -6.94
C ALA A 86 1.66 -2.37 -7.34
N CYS A 87 1.33 -1.98 -8.58
CA CYS A 87 1.50 -0.61 -9.06
C CYS A 87 0.34 0.27 -8.60
N ILE A 88 0.66 1.26 -7.78
CA ILE A 88 -0.29 2.20 -7.16
C ILE A 88 -0.09 3.59 -7.77
N ASN A 89 -1.17 4.31 -8.07
CA ASN A 89 -1.05 5.69 -8.56
C ASN A 89 -0.34 6.55 -7.51
N ASN A 90 0.57 7.41 -7.97
CA ASN A 90 1.32 8.30 -7.08
C ASN A 90 0.42 9.34 -6.39
N GLU A 91 -0.75 9.63 -6.97
CA GLU A 91 -1.76 10.53 -6.37
C GLU A 91 -2.48 9.88 -5.18
N ASP A 92 -2.56 8.55 -5.17
CA ASP A 92 -3.24 7.76 -4.15
C ASP A 92 -2.29 7.28 -3.04
N SER A 93 -1.00 7.24 -3.34
CA SER A 93 0.04 6.93 -2.36
C SER A 93 0.59 8.19 -1.68
N ARG A 94 1.22 7.97 -0.53
CA ARG A 94 1.87 9.03 0.24
C ARG A 94 3.36 8.77 0.31
N ARG A 95 4.12 9.81 -0.02
CA ARG A 95 5.57 9.79 -0.15
C ARG A 95 6.20 10.74 0.86
N TRP A 96 7.18 10.26 1.63
CA TRP A 96 8.03 11.10 2.46
C TRP A 96 9.44 10.52 2.52
N ASP A 97 10.41 11.33 2.90
CA ASP A 97 11.80 10.92 3.08
C ASP A 97 12.29 11.34 4.47
N ASN A 98 13.43 10.78 4.88
CA ASN A 98 14.06 11.15 6.15
C ASN A 98 14.91 12.43 6.04
N ARG A 99 15.03 13.05 4.86
CA ARG A 99 15.91 14.19 4.59
C ARG A 99 17.37 13.96 5.00
N GLY A 100 17.81 12.70 5.03
CA GLY A 100 19.13 12.30 5.52
C GLY A 100 19.30 12.35 7.04
N ASN A 101 18.23 12.52 7.82
CA ASN A 101 18.27 12.44 9.27
C ASN A 101 18.28 10.98 9.75
N SER A 102 19.05 10.71 10.80
CA SER A 102 19.19 9.38 11.40
C SER A 102 18.16 9.04 12.47
N HIS A 103 17.05 9.78 12.50
CA HIS A 103 15.98 9.57 13.47
C HIS A 103 14.77 8.97 12.76
N LEU A 104 13.87 8.39 13.57
CA LEU A 104 12.58 7.89 13.12
C LEU A 104 11.85 8.95 12.27
N ALA A 105 11.78 8.71 10.97
CA ALA A 105 11.13 9.54 9.98
C ALA A 105 9.67 9.10 9.85
N CYS A 106 8.82 9.83 10.54
CA CYS A 106 7.38 9.68 10.40
C CYS A 106 6.85 10.58 9.31
N GLU A 107 5.75 10.15 8.72
CA GLU A 107 4.95 11.09 7.96
C GLU A 107 4.36 12.17 8.88
N ASN A 108 4.52 13.44 8.47
CA ASN A 108 4.53 14.58 9.39
C ASN A 108 3.15 15.01 9.92
N ASP A 109 2.04 14.58 9.32
CA ASP A 109 0.70 15.03 9.75
C ASP A 109 -0.29 13.88 9.97
N GLY A 110 0.06 12.65 9.58
CA GLY A 110 -0.85 11.54 9.48
C GLY A 110 -1.90 11.78 8.39
N TYR A 111 -2.36 10.71 7.78
CA TYR A 111 -3.44 10.78 6.81
C TYR A 111 -4.71 10.17 7.36
N SER A 112 -5.83 10.52 6.77
CA SER A 112 -7.10 9.87 7.08
C SER A 112 -7.83 9.49 5.80
N TYR A 113 -8.42 8.31 5.81
CA TYR A 113 -9.54 8.02 4.94
C TYR A 113 -10.82 8.56 5.59
N GLY A 114 -11.67 9.23 4.79
CA GLY A 114 -12.82 9.97 5.31
C GLY A 114 -14.04 9.12 5.67
N GLN A 115 -14.07 7.85 5.29
CA GLN A 115 -15.23 6.97 5.48
C GLN A 115 -14.91 5.83 6.43
N ASP A 116 -15.96 5.33 7.09
CA ASP A 116 -15.87 4.12 7.90
C ASP A 116 -15.62 2.90 7.00
N THR A 117 -14.89 1.91 7.51
CA THR A 117 -14.74 0.61 6.84
C THR A 117 -14.50 -0.50 7.85
N ASP A 118 -15.10 -1.66 7.59
CA ASP A 118 -14.94 -2.85 8.43
C ASP A 118 -13.49 -3.34 8.46
N VAL A 119 -12.77 -3.17 7.34
CA VAL A 119 -11.40 -3.64 7.17
C VAL A 119 -10.62 -2.63 6.32
N MET A 120 -9.45 -2.23 6.82
CA MET A 120 -8.49 -1.42 6.09
C MET A 120 -7.14 -2.12 6.07
N TRP A 121 -6.52 -2.17 4.90
CA TRP A 121 -5.19 -2.73 4.70
C TRP A 121 -4.22 -1.61 4.44
N ILE A 122 -3.06 -1.65 5.08
CA ILE A 122 -2.03 -0.63 4.94
C ILE A 122 -0.77 -1.30 4.45
N GLY A 123 -0.19 -0.76 3.39
CA GLY A 123 1.12 -1.14 2.87
C GLY A 123 2.09 0.03 2.97
N MET A 124 3.34 -0.27 3.27
CA MET A 124 4.44 0.68 3.20
C MET A 124 5.67 -0.01 2.62
N THR A 125 6.39 0.67 1.73
CA THR A 125 7.67 0.22 1.18
C THR A 125 8.68 1.36 1.21
N THR A 126 9.92 1.04 1.53
CA THR A 126 11.05 1.97 1.62
C THR A 126 12.06 1.74 0.51
N TYR A 127 12.62 2.83 0.00
CA TYR A 127 13.47 2.88 -1.17
C TYR A 127 14.69 3.76 -0.94
N ASN A 128 15.84 3.31 -1.41
CA ASN A 128 17.00 4.16 -1.66
C ASN A 128 17.05 4.46 -3.15
N ASP A 129 16.86 5.74 -3.51
CA ASP A 129 16.59 6.17 -4.88
C ASP A 129 15.37 5.44 -5.47
N ILE A 130 15.60 4.42 -6.31
CA ILE A 130 14.55 3.61 -6.93
C ILE A 130 14.49 2.17 -6.41
N TYR A 131 15.47 1.70 -5.64
CA TYR A 131 15.53 0.29 -5.24
C TYR A 131 15.00 0.11 -3.81
N PRO A 132 14.19 -0.94 -3.55
CA PRO A 132 13.76 -1.26 -2.19
C PRO A 132 14.97 -1.43 -1.28
N MET A 133 14.90 -0.87 -0.08
CA MET A 133 16.02 -0.87 0.85
C MET A 133 15.54 -1.19 2.26
N ASP A 134 16.18 -2.15 2.91
CA ASP A 134 15.86 -2.49 4.28
C ASP A 134 16.23 -1.33 5.21
N VAL A 135 15.37 -1.08 6.18
CA VAL A 135 15.58 -0.10 7.23
C VAL A 135 15.58 -0.79 8.59
N ASN A 136 16.11 -0.12 9.61
CA ASN A 136 16.22 -0.68 10.95
C ASN A 136 14.83 -0.97 11.54
N VAL A 137 13.90 -0.04 11.34
CA VAL A 137 12.54 -0.11 11.89
C VAL A 137 11.52 0.40 10.89
N LEU A 138 10.39 -0.29 10.79
CA LEU A 138 9.16 0.15 10.17
C LEU A 138 8.03 0.04 11.21
N SER A 139 7.17 1.04 11.32
CA SER A 139 6.05 1.02 12.27
C SER A 139 4.84 1.77 11.75
N GLY A 140 3.66 1.40 12.23
CA GLY A 140 2.41 2.08 11.91
C GLY A 140 1.48 2.22 13.11
N SER A 141 0.59 3.21 13.06
CA SER A 141 -0.50 3.37 14.03
C SER A 141 -1.74 3.99 13.38
N ILE A 142 -2.92 3.66 13.90
CA ILE A 142 -4.19 4.35 13.59
C ILE A 142 -4.75 4.94 14.88
N GLY A 143 -4.80 6.27 14.98
CA GLY A 143 -5.13 6.93 16.23
C GLY A 143 -4.11 6.57 17.33
N ALA A 144 -4.58 5.94 18.41
CA ALA A 144 -3.72 5.44 19.48
C ALA A 144 -3.33 3.96 19.30
N ASP A 145 -3.93 3.26 18.33
CA ASP A 145 -3.76 1.83 18.16
C ASP A 145 -2.52 1.53 17.31
N SER A 146 -1.63 0.70 17.84
CA SER A 146 -0.44 0.24 17.11
C SER A 146 -0.83 -0.79 16.05
N LEU A 147 -0.31 -0.61 14.84
CA LEU A 147 -0.39 -1.61 13.76
C LEU A 147 0.74 -2.64 13.83
N GLY A 148 1.73 -2.42 14.70
CA GLY A 148 2.90 -3.27 14.86
C GLY A 148 4.20 -2.58 14.42
N ILE A 149 5.28 -3.35 14.55
CA ILE A 149 6.65 -2.94 14.25
C ILE A 149 7.34 -4.08 13.48
N ALA A 150 8.05 -3.75 12.41
CA ALA A 150 8.94 -4.65 11.69
C ALA A 150 10.38 -4.14 11.76
N PHE A 151 11.35 -5.05 11.76
CA PHE A 151 12.78 -4.74 11.88
C PHE A 151 13.54 -5.33 10.70
N ASN A 152 14.54 -4.61 10.20
CA ASN A 152 15.42 -5.05 9.11
C ASN A 152 14.62 -5.55 7.89
N GLN A 153 13.64 -4.75 7.48
CA GLN A 153 12.78 -5.01 6.33
C GLN A 153 12.60 -3.71 5.56
N ASN A 154 12.29 -3.85 4.27
CA ASN A 154 11.98 -2.74 3.38
C ASN A 154 10.46 -2.47 3.29
N HIS A 155 9.62 -3.36 3.82
CA HIS A 155 8.17 -3.26 3.74
C HIS A 155 7.44 -3.57 5.05
N PHE A 156 6.24 -3.03 5.15
CA PHE A 156 5.34 -3.24 6.28
C PHE A 156 3.91 -3.38 5.78
N GLY A 157 3.19 -4.37 6.29
CA GLY A 157 1.78 -4.62 5.98
C GLY A 157 0.97 -4.82 7.25
N ALA A 158 -0.23 -4.22 7.32
CA ALA A 158 -1.15 -4.42 8.44
C ALA A 158 -2.62 -4.46 8.01
N ILE A 159 -3.42 -5.23 8.75
CA ILE A 159 -4.88 -5.09 8.74
C ILE A 159 -5.31 -4.35 9.99
N TYR A 160 -6.17 -3.36 9.78
CA TYR A 160 -6.93 -2.72 10.82
C TYR A 160 -8.43 -3.01 10.61
N LYS A 161 -9.15 -3.32 11.69
CA LYS A 161 -10.59 -3.62 11.65
C LYS A 161 -11.38 -2.48 12.25
N ASN A 162 -12.60 -2.26 11.75
CA ASN A 162 -13.54 -1.24 12.24
C ASN A 162 -12.91 0.17 12.21
N TYR A 163 -12.28 0.52 11.09
CA TYR A 163 -11.76 1.86 10.87
C TYR A 163 -12.89 2.87 10.86
N ARG A 164 -12.72 3.94 11.66
CA ARG A 164 -13.63 5.07 11.70
C ARG A 164 -13.09 6.19 10.83
N GLY A 165 -13.94 6.74 9.98
CA GLY A 165 -13.65 7.86 9.10
C GLY A 165 -12.96 9.00 9.87
N GLY A 166 -11.86 9.50 9.32
CA GLY A 166 -11.08 10.58 9.92
C GLY A 166 -9.99 10.14 10.91
N GLN A 167 -9.89 8.86 11.30
CA GLN A 167 -8.78 8.41 12.15
C GLN A 167 -7.43 8.63 11.46
N LYS A 168 -6.45 9.14 12.21
CA LYS A 168 -5.10 9.40 11.69
C LYS A 168 -4.30 8.11 11.55
N ILE A 169 -3.93 7.77 10.33
CA ILE A 169 -2.99 6.73 9.94
C ILE A 169 -1.60 7.36 9.90
N LYS A 170 -0.69 6.85 10.71
CA LYS A 170 0.70 7.32 10.78
C LYS A 170 1.63 6.16 10.51
N MET A 171 2.55 6.38 9.58
CA MET A 171 3.58 5.42 9.20
C MET A 171 4.95 6.06 9.43
N CYS A 172 5.89 5.27 9.95
CA CYS A 172 7.23 5.74 10.25
C CYS A 172 8.28 4.68 9.90
N PHE A 173 9.48 5.15 9.60
CA PHE A 173 10.65 4.29 9.39
C PHE A 173 11.91 4.88 10.02
N ASP A 174 12.88 4.05 10.36
CA ASP A 174 14.22 4.47 10.79
C ASP A 174 15.28 3.80 9.91
N SER A 175 15.94 4.60 9.08
CA SER A 175 16.97 4.13 8.14
C SER A 175 18.41 4.31 8.63
N GLY A 176 18.62 4.74 9.88
CA GLY A 176 19.92 5.21 10.32
C GLY A 176 20.41 6.35 9.43
N SER A 177 21.67 6.32 8.99
CA SER A 177 22.26 7.43 8.23
C SER A 177 21.92 7.48 6.73
N LEU A 178 21.13 6.54 6.20
CA LEU A 178 20.83 6.48 4.77
C LEU A 178 19.68 7.39 4.39
N PHE A 179 19.79 8.07 3.25
CA PHE A 179 18.67 8.78 2.64
C PHE A 179 17.67 7.76 2.08
N ILE A 180 16.46 7.74 2.63
CA ILE A 180 15.42 6.78 2.28
C ILE A 180 14.11 7.52 2.00
N THR A 181 13.42 7.09 0.95
CA THR A 181 12.05 7.47 0.65
C THR A 181 11.12 6.33 1.06
N ALA A 182 10.04 6.63 1.77
CA ALA A 182 8.93 5.71 1.98
C ALA A 182 7.73 6.06 1.10
N LEU A 183 7.03 5.02 0.65
CA LEU A 183 5.72 5.09 0.02
C LEU A 183 4.73 4.29 0.86
N THR A 184 3.56 4.85 1.17
CA THR A 184 2.47 4.13 1.83
C THR A 184 1.15 4.34 1.12
N VAL A 185 0.25 3.38 1.28
CA VAL A 185 -1.10 3.40 0.73
C VAL A 185 -2.04 2.59 1.63
N ALA A 186 -3.32 2.94 1.59
CA ALA A 186 -4.37 2.13 2.21
C ALA A 186 -5.30 1.54 1.14
N LEU A 187 -5.76 0.32 1.39
CA LEU A 187 -6.75 -0.39 0.59
C LEU A 187 -7.96 -0.72 1.47
N VAL A 188 -9.16 -0.67 0.91
CA VAL A 188 -10.40 -1.11 1.57
C VAL A 188 -11.12 -2.14 0.69
N PRO A 189 -11.86 -3.10 1.26
CA PRO A 189 -12.70 -3.99 0.48
C PRO A 189 -13.71 -3.20 -0.36
N ARG A 190 -13.96 -3.67 -1.58
CA ARG A 190 -15.03 -3.15 -2.41
C ARG A 190 -16.37 -3.56 -1.82
N SER A 191 -17.35 -2.66 -1.88
CA SER A 191 -18.73 -2.96 -1.46
C SER A 191 -19.23 -4.26 -2.13
N GLY A 192 -19.63 -5.24 -1.32
CA GLY A 192 -20.16 -6.53 -1.78
C GLY A 192 -19.13 -7.64 -2.04
N SER A 193 -17.83 -7.42 -1.84
CA SER A 193 -16.80 -8.47 -1.96
C SER A 193 -15.63 -8.28 -1.00
N ASN A 194 -15.30 -9.32 -0.22
CA ASN A 194 -14.11 -9.35 0.64
C ASN A 194 -12.82 -9.64 -0.13
N ASN A 195 -12.89 -9.92 -1.43
CA ASN A 195 -11.75 -10.33 -2.25
C ASN A 195 -11.36 -9.29 -3.31
N GLU A 196 -12.13 -8.21 -3.44
CA GLU A 196 -11.80 -7.07 -4.29
C GLU A 196 -11.45 -5.89 -3.40
N PHE A 197 -10.37 -5.19 -3.72
CA PHE A 197 -9.91 -4.04 -2.94
C PHE A 197 -9.92 -2.79 -3.81
N THR A 198 -10.08 -1.65 -3.17
CA THR A 198 -9.98 -0.34 -3.79
C THR A 198 -8.90 0.46 -3.08
N VAL A 199 -8.03 1.08 -3.86
CA VAL A 199 -7.04 2.02 -3.34
C VAL A 199 -7.77 3.27 -2.87
N VAL A 200 -7.58 3.65 -1.61
CA VAL A 200 -8.19 4.89 -1.10
C VAL A 200 -7.16 6.01 -1.07
N SER A 201 -7.55 7.17 -1.61
CA SER A 201 -6.73 8.37 -1.49
C SER A 201 -6.73 8.83 -0.03
N LEU A 202 -5.55 8.82 0.57
CA LEU A 202 -5.33 9.17 1.97
C LEU A 202 -5.27 10.68 2.15
N ASN A 203 -6.29 11.37 2.64
CA ASN A 203 -6.25 12.84 2.73
C ASN A 203 -5.32 13.33 3.85
N LYS A 204 -4.55 14.40 3.58
CA LYS A 204 -3.77 15.05 4.62
C LYS A 204 -4.72 15.49 5.72
N SER A 205 -4.48 15.08 6.96
CA SER A 205 -5.34 15.49 8.05
C SER A 205 -5.24 17.01 8.20
N LEU A 206 -6.34 17.72 7.97
CA LEU A 206 -6.45 19.13 8.32
C LEU A 206 -6.52 19.19 9.84
N ASN A 207 -5.56 19.89 10.45
CA ASN A 207 -5.52 20.09 11.89
C ASN A 207 -6.88 20.61 12.39
N SER A 208 -7.50 19.82 13.27
CA SER A 208 -8.56 20.24 14.19
C SER A 208 -7.91 20.83 15.43
#